data_AF-A0A1Q3PBZ2-F1
#
_entry.id   AF-A0A1Q3PBZ2-F1
#
_cell.length_a   1.000
_cell.length_b   1.000
_cell.length_c   1.000
_cell.angle_alpha   90.00
_cell.angle_beta   90.00
_cell.angle_gamma   90.00
#
_symmetry.space_group_name_H-M   'P 1'
#
loop_
_entity.id
_entity.type
_entity.pdbx_description
1 polymer ?
#
loop_
_entity_poly.entity_id
_entity_poly.type
_entity_poly.pdbx_seq_one_letter_code
_entity_poly.pdbx_strand_id
1 'polypeptide(L)'
;MSEIFQLPKFEKLSQLKVKMGIADKAEKTWTIKDNKKYDIKVLYLRDRDVKDYKEIDLPKFHVTQCKTVKDHNHPIKIFEEEEEENPKHLHSSFKIGSPDNRGKFLLYYICECGYISIAIKKLDVCQFCLEVIMGNEFKYKTSKEREIIVKNFNLEDFCEKYSNKFDNFEHFESALTSKINHYAPNHSNIRARLIQKRGNKCQRCLIKPANDCDLHMHHKNRIKYDNHDENLELLCVACHIEEHDH
;
A
#
# COMPACT_ATOMS: atom_id res chain seq x y z
N MET A 1 21.48 -28.02 -0.21
CA MET A 1 20.20 -28.56 0.29
C MET A 1 19.18 -27.45 0.19
N SER A 2 18.20 -27.61 -0.68
CA SER A 2 17.13 -26.63 -0.93
C SER A 2 16.23 -26.56 0.30
N GLU A 3 16.30 -25.46 1.05
CA GLU A 3 15.25 -25.13 2.02
C GLU A 3 13.96 -24.90 1.24
N ILE A 4 13.07 -25.89 1.33
CA ILE A 4 11.70 -25.79 0.83
C ILE A 4 11.06 -24.65 1.63
N PHE A 5 10.82 -23.52 0.97
CA PHE A 5 9.99 -22.44 1.49
C PHE A 5 8.63 -23.04 1.88
N GLN A 6 8.43 -23.27 3.18
CA GLN A 6 7.10 -23.59 3.68
C GLN A 6 6.23 -22.35 3.44
N LEU A 7 5.24 -22.48 2.55
CA LEU A 7 4.19 -21.48 2.40
C LEU A 7 3.61 -21.21 3.79
N PRO A 8 3.49 -19.95 4.22
CA PRO A 8 2.92 -19.65 5.52
C PRO A 8 1.50 -20.23 5.58
N LYS A 9 1.16 -20.90 6.69
CA LYS A 9 -0.18 -21.48 6.89
C LYS A 9 -1.21 -20.36 6.79
N PHE A 10 -1.94 -20.37 5.68
CA PHE A 10 -3.08 -19.51 5.42
C PHE A 10 -4.21 -19.87 6.39
N GLU A 11 -4.67 -18.90 7.16
CA GLU A 11 -5.74 -19.08 8.17
C GLU A 11 -6.95 -18.21 7.80
N LYS A 12 -8.15 -18.63 8.20
CA LYS A 12 -9.35 -17.78 8.04
C LYS A 12 -9.23 -16.56 8.95
N LEU A 13 -9.65 -15.39 8.47
CA LEU A 13 -9.58 -14.09 9.15
C LEU A 13 -10.14 -14.11 10.59
N SER A 14 -11.18 -14.92 10.83
CA SER A 14 -11.80 -15.10 12.15
C SER A 14 -10.90 -15.81 13.18
N GLN A 15 -9.83 -16.47 12.76
CA GLN A 15 -8.95 -17.31 13.60
C GLN A 15 -7.62 -16.62 13.97
N LEU A 16 -7.33 -15.44 13.41
CA LEU A 16 -6.03 -14.75 13.55
C LEU A 16 -5.83 -13.96 14.86
N LYS A 17 -6.78 -14.01 15.80
CA LYS A 17 -6.79 -13.23 17.05
C LYS A 17 -5.55 -13.43 17.94
N VAL A 18 -4.85 -14.56 17.83
CA VAL A 18 -3.67 -14.89 18.66
C VAL A 18 -2.37 -14.30 18.10
N LYS A 19 -2.23 -14.13 16.77
CA LYS A 19 -1.05 -13.49 16.14
C LYS A 19 -1.10 -11.97 16.20
N MET A 20 -2.29 -11.39 16.35
CA MET A 20 -2.47 -9.94 16.60
C MET A 20 -1.76 -9.49 17.88
N GLY A 21 -1.66 -10.35 18.91
CA GLY A 21 -0.87 -10.04 20.13
C GLY A 21 0.66 -9.98 19.90
N ILE A 22 1.17 -10.53 18.79
CA ILE A 22 2.57 -10.40 18.36
C ILE A 22 2.75 -9.12 17.52
N ALA A 23 1.77 -8.79 16.67
CA ALA A 23 1.71 -7.52 15.93
C ALA A 23 1.61 -6.30 16.88
N ASP A 24 0.81 -6.39 17.94
CA ASP A 24 0.68 -5.35 18.99
C ASP A 24 2.00 -5.08 19.73
N LYS A 25 2.91 -6.06 19.79
CA LYS A 25 4.26 -5.89 20.37
C LYS A 25 5.28 -5.34 19.35
N ALA A 26 5.06 -5.58 18.06
CA ALA A 26 5.96 -5.15 16.99
C ALA A 26 5.77 -3.66 16.60
N GLU A 27 4.57 -3.10 16.76
CA GLU A 27 4.31 -1.68 16.46
C GLU A 27 4.22 -0.76 17.69
N LYS A 28 4.35 -1.29 18.91
CA LYS A 28 4.50 -0.50 20.16
C LYS A 28 5.95 -0.25 20.54
N THR A 29 6.84 -0.21 19.56
CA THR A 29 8.26 0.06 19.80
C THR A 29 8.53 1.54 19.62
N TRP A 30 8.61 2.24 20.75
CA TRP A 30 9.33 3.51 20.80
C TRP A 30 10.76 3.25 20.35
N THR A 31 11.28 4.05 19.44
CA THR A 31 12.73 4.10 19.27
C THR A 31 13.29 4.83 20.47
N ILE A 32 14.10 4.14 21.27
CA ILE A 32 14.74 4.67 22.48
C ILE A 32 16.24 4.73 22.22
N LYS A 33 16.77 5.95 22.09
CA LYS A 33 18.21 6.23 22.07
C LYS A 33 18.48 7.37 23.05
N ASP A 34 19.49 7.23 23.89
CA ASP A 34 19.88 8.24 24.90
C ASP A 34 18.72 8.76 25.77
N ASN A 35 17.86 7.85 26.26
CA ASN A 35 16.67 8.16 27.06
C ASN A 35 15.61 9.05 26.38
N LYS A 36 15.71 9.30 25.06
CA LYS A 36 14.66 9.97 24.28
C LYS A 36 13.79 8.95 23.56
N LYS A 37 12.48 9.10 23.70
CA LYS A 37 11.49 8.30 22.97
C LYS A 37 11.07 9.05 21.71
N TYR A 38 11.24 8.41 20.57
CA TYR A 38 10.71 8.90 19.30
C TYR A 38 9.49 8.04 18.91
N ASP A 39 8.32 8.68 18.77
CA ASP A 39 7.15 8.08 18.14
C ASP A 39 7.24 8.30 16.64
N ILE A 40 7.87 7.36 15.95
CA ILE A 40 8.11 7.47 14.51
C ILE A 40 6.97 6.76 13.79
N LYS A 41 6.13 7.54 13.13
CA LYS A 41 5.05 7.03 12.30
C LYS A 41 5.41 7.19 10.83
N VAL A 42 5.29 6.11 10.07
CA VAL A 42 5.61 6.09 8.63
C VAL A 42 4.46 5.46 7.84
N LEU A 43 4.43 5.70 6.54
CA LEU A 43 3.47 5.05 5.63
C LEU A 43 4.06 3.84 4.96
N TYR A 44 3.27 2.78 4.79
CA TYR A 44 3.64 1.62 3.97
C TYR A 44 2.39 0.86 3.49
N LEU A 45 2.55 0.05 2.45
CA LEU A 45 1.50 -0.84 1.95
C LEU A 45 1.47 -2.13 2.78
N ARG A 46 0.54 -2.21 3.74
CA ARG A 46 0.39 -3.36 4.65
C ARG A 46 -0.15 -4.60 3.95
N ASP A 47 -1.15 -4.42 3.08
CA ASP A 47 -1.92 -5.49 2.47
C ASP A 47 -1.36 -5.84 1.08
N ARG A 48 -1.02 -7.11 0.85
CA ARG A 48 -0.34 -7.62 -0.35
C ARG A 48 -1.11 -8.80 -0.93
N ASP A 49 -1.40 -8.79 -2.23
CA ASP A 49 -2.03 -9.94 -2.88
C ASP A 49 -1.01 -11.04 -3.17
N VAL A 50 -1.42 -12.30 -2.98
CA VAL A 50 -0.55 -13.48 -3.15
C VAL A 50 -0.29 -13.80 -4.63
N LYS A 51 -1.05 -13.23 -5.58
CA LYS A 51 -0.72 -13.33 -7.01
C LYS A 51 0.68 -12.77 -7.32
N ASP A 52 1.17 -11.88 -6.45
CA ASP A 52 2.44 -11.17 -6.60
C ASP A 52 3.63 -11.93 -6.00
N TYR A 53 3.50 -13.24 -5.72
CA TYR A 53 4.55 -14.11 -5.14
C TYR A 53 5.72 -14.43 -6.09
N LYS A 54 6.06 -13.52 -7.02
CA LYS A 54 7.42 -13.54 -7.56
C LYS A 54 8.33 -13.06 -6.43
N GLU A 55 9.33 -13.87 -6.07
CA GLU A 55 10.37 -13.44 -5.14
C GLU A 55 10.91 -12.04 -5.56
N ILE A 56 11.03 -11.11 -4.59
CA ILE A 56 11.96 -9.95 -4.55
C ILE A 56 11.41 -8.52 -4.83
N ASP A 57 10.14 -8.16 -4.55
CA ASP A 57 9.91 -6.74 -4.19
C ASP A 57 8.93 -6.53 -3.03
N LEU A 58 9.52 -6.27 -1.86
CA LEU A 58 8.79 -5.82 -0.69
C LEU A 58 8.43 -4.35 -0.85
N PRO A 59 7.26 -3.90 -0.35
CA PRO A 59 6.90 -2.49 -0.39
C PRO A 59 7.98 -1.65 0.30
N LYS A 60 8.12 -0.41 -0.16
CA LYS A 60 8.94 0.58 0.53
C LYS A 60 8.09 1.27 1.61
N PHE A 61 8.73 1.80 2.63
CA PHE A 61 8.07 2.70 3.59
C PHE A 61 8.45 4.15 3.30
N HIS A 62 7.58 5.07 3.73
CA HIS A 62 7.66 6.49 3.43
C HIS A 62 7.62 7.31 4.71
N VAL A 63 8.57 8.21 4.86
CA VAL A 63 8.71 9.15 5.98
C VAL A 63 8.31 10.59 5.59
N THR A 64 8.04 10.81 4.30
CA THR A 64 7.56 12.09 3.74
C THR A 64 6.48 11.85 2.68
N GLN A 65 5.71 12.89 2.37
CA GLN A 65 4.80 13.05 1.25
C GLN A 65 5.61 13.16 -0.06
N CYS A 66 6.42 12.14 -0.33
CA CYS A 66 7.29 12.10 -1.50
C CYS A 66 6.50 11.89 -2.79
N LYS A 67 7.18 11.96 -3.94
CA LYS A 67 6.57 11.76 -5.26
C LYS A 67 5.67 10.52 -5.32
N THR A 68 6.16 9.35 -4.88
CA THR A 68 5.35 8.12 -4.84
C THR A 68 4.05 8.28 -4.05
N VAL A 69 4.09 8.83 -2.84
CA VAL A 69 2.89 9.03 -2.02
C VAL A 69 1.93 10.01 -2.70
N LYS A 70 2.45 11.09 -3.28
CA LYS A 70 1.65 12.08 -4.02
C LYS A 70 1.01 11.49 -5.27
N ASP A 71 1.75 10.70 -6.05
CA ASP A 71 1.25 10.05 -7.26
C ASP A 71 0.18 8.99 -6.91
N HIS A 72 0.36 8.27 -5.80
CA HIS A 72 -0.63 7.32 -5.30
C HIS A 72 -1.85 8.00 -4.65
N ASN A 73 -1.67 9.19 -4.08
CA ASN A 73 -2.75 10.01 -3.55
C ASN A 73 -3.39 10.91 -4.61
N HIS A 74 -2.89 10.90 -5.85
CA HIS A 74 -3.43 11.75 -6.89
C HIS A 74 -4.83 11.24 -7.23
N PRO A 75 -5.86 12.11 -7.25
CA PRO A 75 -7.12 11.75 -7.88
C PRO A 75 -6.80 11.25 -9.28
N ILE A 76 -7.39 10.11 -9.66
CA ILE A 76 -7.33 9.57 -11.03
C ILE A 76 -7.43 10.76 -11.99
N LYS A 77 -6.54 10.83 -12.98
CA LYS A 77 -6.68 11.75 -14.12
C LYS A 77 -7.98 11.43 -14.84
N ILE A 78 -9.09 11.89 -14.29
CA ILE A 78 -10.31 12.10 -15.05
C ILE A 78 -9.93 13.26 -15.96
N PHE A 79 -9.99 12.99 -17.26
CA PHE A 79 -9.76 14.01 -18.26
C PHE A 79 -10.69 15.19 -17.96
N GLU A 80 -10.03 16.32 -17.72
CA GLU A 80 -10.51 17.69 -17.83
C GLU A 80 -11.58 18.18 -16.84
N GLU A 81 -11.19 19.34 -16.28
CA GLU A 81 -12.00 20.46 -15.81
C GLU A 81 -12.55 20.47 -14.37
N GLU A 82 -12.07 21.51 -13.68
CA GLU A 82 -12.64 22.23 -12.54
C GLU A 82 -12.23 21.84 -11.11
N GLU A 83 -12.11 22.93 -10.35
CA GLU A 83 -11.30 23.19 -9.18
C GLU A 83 -11.91 22.74 -7.84
N GLU A 84 -11.08 22.95 -6.81
CA GLU A 84 -11.44 23.45 -5.47
C GLU A 84 -11.68 22.48 -4.29
N GLU A 85 -10.78 22.65 -3.31
CA GLU A 85 -11.08 22.74 -1.87
C GLU A 85 -11.71 21.56 -1.13
N ASN A 86 -11.34 20.31 -1.48
CA ASN A 86 -11.50 19.22 -0.52
C ASN A 86 -10.47 18.11 -0.74
N PRO A 87 -9.36 18.06 0.03
CA PRO A 87 -8.47 16.90 0.00
C PRO A 87 -9.10 15.77 0.84
N LYS A 88 -10.34 15.39 0.55
CA LYS A 88 -11.05 14.28 1.24
C LYS A 88 -10.83 12.93 0.60
N HIS A 89 -10.11 12.89 -0.52
CA HIS A 89 -9.76 11.63 -1.13
C HIS A 89 -8.31 11.29 -0.84
N LEU A 90 -8.06 10.84 0.39
CA LEU A 90 -6.83 10.12 0.71
C LEU A 90 -6.95 8.71 0.09
N HIS A 91 -6.73 8.65 -1.23
CA HIS A 91 -6.88 7.50 -2.12
C HIS A 91 -5.78 6.45 -1.94
N SER A 92 -5.56 5.99 -0.71
CA SER A 92 -4.33 5.26 -0.43
C SER A 92 -4.59 3.97 0.32
N SER A 93 -4.19 2.87 -0.30
CA SER A 93 -3.93 1.60 0.37
C SER A 93 -2.80 1.68 1.41
N PHE A 94 -2.08 2.81 1.53
CA PHE A 94 -1.09 3.01 2.59
C PHE A 94 -1.76 3.05 3.95
N LYS A 95 -1.06 2.47 4.91
CA LYS A 95 -1.40 2.52 6.33
C LYS A 95 -0.28 3.22 7.08
N ILE A 96 -0.65 3.93 8.14
CA ILE A 96 0.32 4.45 9.10
C ILE A 96 0.69 3.34 10.09
N GLY A 97 1.99 3.13 10.29
CA GLY A 97 2.47 2.23 11.33
C GLY A 97 3.80 2.68 11.88
N SER A 98 4.15 2.09 13.02
CA SER A 98 5.37 2.37 13.74
C SER A 98 6.29 1.15 13.64
N PRO A 99 7.34 1.18 12.81
CA PRO A 99 8.28 0.07 12.73
C PRO A 99 9.11 -0.04 14.01
N ASP A 100 9.72 -1.22 14.21
CA ASP A 100 10.83 -1.33 15.15
C ASP A 100 12.04 -0.51 14.67
N ASN A 101 13.05 -0.36 15.55
CA ASN A 101 14.27 0.36 15.21
C ASN A 101 15.10 -0.29 14.08
N ARG A 102 14.71 -1.49 13.62
CA ARG A 102 15.35 -2.22 12.52
C ARG A 102 14.54 -2.12 11.22
N GLY A 103 13.46 -1.35 11.20
CA GLY A 103 12.60 -1.16 10.03
C GLY A 103 11.79 -2.40 9.70
N LYS A 104 11.33 -3.16 10.70
CA LYS A 104 10.44 -4.30 10.50
C LYS A 104 8.97 -3.92 10.61
N PHE A 105 8.19 -4.41 9.65
CA PHE A 105 6.78 -4.06 9.46
C PHE A 105 5.92 -5.31 9.35
N LEU A 106 4.67 -5.16 9.77
CA LEU A 106 3.63 -6.18 9.67
C LEU A 106 3.03 -6.18 8.27
N LEU A 107 3.09 -7.30 7.56
CA LEU A 107 2.46 -7.46 6.25
C LEU A 107 1.38 -8.53 6.28
N TYR A 108 0.28 -8.26 5.58
CA TYR A 108 -0.83 -9.17 5.35
C TYR A 108 -0.77 -9.66 3.90
N TYR A 109 -0.60 -10.96 3.71
CA TYR A 109 -0.63 -11.61 2.41
C TYR A 109 -1.99 -12.25 2.19
N ILE A 110 -2.68 -11.82 1.15
CA ILE A 110 -4.08 -12.14 0.88
C ILE A 110 -4.17 -12.97 -0.40
N CYS A 111 -4.62 -14.22 -0.30
CA CYS A 111 -4.88 -15.01 -1.49
C CYS A 111 -6.20 -14.60 -2.15
N GLU A 112 -6.35 -14.91 -3.44
CA GLU A 112 -7.62 -14.76 -4.17
C GLU A 112 -8.77 -15.50 -3.49
N CYS A 113 -8.45 -16.62 -2.84
CA CYS A 113 -9.37 -17.42 -2.06
C CYS A 113 -9.85 -16.76 -0.75
N GLY A 114 -9.36 -15.56 -0.42
CA GLY A 114 -9.70 -14.81 0.80
C GLY A 114 -9.03 -15.30 2.08
N TYR A 115 -8.11 -16.26 2.00
CA TYR A 115 -7.25 -16.62 3.12
C TYR A 115 -6.12 -15.61 3.29
N ILE A 116 -5.71 -15.46 4.54
CA ILE A 116 -4.71 -14.48 4.93
C ILE A 116 -3.55 -15.18 5.63
N SER A 117 -2.34 -14.73 5.30
CA SER A 117 -1.12 -14.99 6.02
C SER A 117 -0.56 -13.66 6.54
N ILE A 118 0.12 -13.71 7.68
CA ILE A 118 0.79 -12.54 8.27
C ILE A 118 2.28 -12.82 8.34
N ALA A 119 3.11 -11.84 7.97
CA ALA A 119 4.55 -11.90 8.23
C ALA A 119 5.09 -10.57 8.72
N ILE A 120 6.23 -10.64 9.41
CA ILE A 120 7.03 -9.46 9.76
C ILE A 120 8.22 -9.41 8.79
N LYS A 121 8.40 -8.29 8.09
CA LYS A 121 9.45 -8.11 7.08
C LYS A 121 10.18 -6.80 7.27
N LYS A 122 11.50 -6.79 7.03
CA LYS A 122 12.27 -5.55 6.91
C LYS A 122 11.90 -4.88 5.60
N LEU A 123 11.47 -3.63 5.64
CA LEU A 123 11.18 -2.84 4.44
C LEU A 123 12.30 -1.81 4.21
N ASP A 124 12.54 -1.49 2.95
CA ASP A 124 13.46 -0.44 2.55
C ASP A 124 12.76 0.93 2.58
N VAL A 125 13.51 1.99 2.86
CA VAL A 125 13.00 3.36 2.75
C VAL A 125 12.80 3.73 1.27
N CYS A 126 11.74 4.48 0.97
CA CYS A 126 11.52 5.02 -0.36
C CYS A 126 12.64 6.00 -0.75
N GLN A 127 13.23 5.79 -1.93
CA GLN A 127 14.30 6.67 -2.43
C GLN A 127 13.83 8.11 -2.64
N PHE A 128 12.56 8.34 -3.01
CA PHE A 128 12.01 9.70 -3.12
C PHE A 128 11.86 10.38 -1.75
N CYS A 129 11.66 9.62 -0.67
CA CYS A 129 11.73 10.19 0.68
C CYS A 129 13.16 10.65 1.02
N LEU A 130 14.17 9.85 0.64
CA LEU A 130 15.57 10.22 0.82
C LEU A 130 15.94 11.47 -0.01
N GLU A 131 15.44 11.59 -1.24
CA GLU A 131 15.62 12.81 -2.05
C GLU A 131 15.03 14.04 -1.36
N VAL A 132 13.86 13.94 -0.74
CA VAL A 132 13.24 15.05 0.00
C VAL A 132 14.08 15.44 1.23
N ILE A 133 14.58 14.45 1.97
CA ILE A 133 15.21 14.71 3.28
C ILE A 133 16.67 15.09 3.15
N MET A 134 17.43 14.35 2.33
CA MET A 134 18.87 14.52 2.12
C MET A 134 19.16 15.50 0.97
N GLY A 135 18.19 15.79 0.10
CA GLY A 135 18.35 16.71 -1.02
C GLY A 135 19.47 16.28 -1.96
N ASN A 136 20.37 17.21 -2.26
CA ASN A 136 21.49 17.02 -3.18
C ASN A 136 22.47 15.92 -2.74
N GLU A 137 22.58 15.63 -1.44
CA GLU A 137 23.45 14.57 -0.91
C GLU A 137 23.03 13.17 -1.38
N PHE A 138 21.75 13.00 -1.73
CA PHE A 138 21.19 11.75 -2.25
C PHE A 138 20.85 11.84 -3.74
N LYS A 139 20.26 12.95 -4.19
CA LYS A 139 19.76 13.13 -5.57
C LYS A 139 20.83 12.91 -6.63
N TYR A 140 22.06 13.38 -6.39
CA TYR A 140 23.16 13.29 -7.36
C TYR A 140 24.00 12.00 -7.24
N LYS A 141 23.58 11.07 -6.38
CA LYS A 141 24.23 9.76 -6.23
C LYS A 141 23.91 8.85 -7.40
N THR A 142 24.88 8.03 -7.78
CA THR A 142 24.70 6.97 -8.77
C THR A 142 23.69 5.92 -8.28
N SER A 143 23.10 5.15 -9.19
CA SER A 143 22.15 4.09 -8.83
C SER A 143 22.71 3.12 -7.77
N LYS A 144 23.98 2.72 -7.91
CA LYS A 144 24.67 1.83 -6.97
C LYS A 144 24.88 2.48 -5.59
N GLU A 145 25.25 3.75 -5.54
CA GLU A 145 25.37 4.47 -4.26
C GLU A 145 24.01 4.60 -3.56
N ARG A 146 22.95 4.92 -4.33
CA ARG A 146 21.57 4.99 -3.80
C ARG A 146 21.12 3.65 -3.22
N GLU A 147 21.40 2.56 -3.93
CA GLU A 147 21.10 1.20 -3.46
C GLU A 147 21.81 0.88 -2.14
N ILE A 148 23.10 1.23 -2.01
CA ILE A 148 23.87 1.05 -0.77
C ILE A 148 23.27 1.86 0.38
N ILE A 149 22.93 3.13 0.14
CA ILE A 149 22.30 3.99 1.15
C ILE A 149 20.96 3.40 1.63
N VAL A 150 20.12 2.94 0.70
CA VAL A 150 18.83 2.31 1.03
C VAL A 150 19.02 1.02 1.83
N LYS A 151 19.89 0.12 1.38
CA LYS A 151 20.14 -1.17 2.06
C LYS A 151 20.68 -0.99 3.48
N ASN A 152 21.52 0.02 3.67
CA ASN A 152 22.13 0.36 4.96
C ASN A 152 21.30 1.36 5.77
N PHE A 153 20.11 1.74 5.31
CA PHE A 153 19.26 2.67 6.03
C PHE A 153 18.92 2.13 7.42
N ASN A 154 19.19 2.96 8.43
CA ASN A 154 18.83 2.72 9.81
C ASN A 154 17.88 3.84 10.26
N LEU A 155 16.66 3.47 10.67
CA LEU A 155 15.63 4.45 11.02
C LEU A 155 15.99 5.25 12.27
N GLU A 156 16.62 4.63 13.26
CA GLU A 156 17.02 5.27 14.51
C GLU A 156 18.07 6.37 14.28
N ASP A 157 19.14 6.05 13.56
CA ASP A 157 20.19 7.03 13.21
C ASP A 157 19.63 8.16 12.33
N PHE A 158 18.69 7.83 11.45
CA PHE A 158 18.09 8.80 10.56
C PHE A 158 17.13 9.74 11.29
N CYS A 159 16.37 9.24 12.27
CA CYS A 159 15.48 10.07 13.08
C CYS A 159 16.25 11.02 14.00
N GLU A 160 17.40 10.59 14.53
CA GLU A 160 18.27 11.48 15.32
C GLU A 160 18.69 12.72 14.50
N LYS A 161 19.03 12.52 13.23
CA LYS A 161 19.52 13.60 12.35
C LYS A 161 18.40 14.38 11.65
N TYR A 162 17.28 13.73 11.32
CA TYR A 162 16.29 14.27 10.37
C TYR A 162 14.83 14.17 10.82
N SER A 163 14.53 13.84 12.08
CA SER A 163 13.14 13.70 12.57
C SER A 163 12.27 14.94 12.34
N ASN A 164 12.86 16.14 12.38
CA ASN A 164 12.15 17.40 12.08
C ASN A 164 11.72 17.56 10.62
N LYS A 165 12.16 16.68 9.72
CA LYS A 165 11.80 16.67 8.30
C LYS A 165 10.77 15.58 7.95
N PHE A 166 10.27 14.84 8.93
CA PHE A 166 9.26 13.81 8.69
C PHE A 166 7.89 14.47 8.59
N ASP A 167 7.06 13.98 7.68
CA ASP A 167 5.70 14.50 7.53
C ASP A 167 4.76 13.85 8.55
N ASN A 168 3.72 14.59 8.94
CA ASN A 168 2.66 14.04 9.77
C ASN A 168 1.65 13.25 8.90
N PHE A 169 1.48 11.97 9.24
CA PHE A 169 0.60 11.04 8.55
C PHE A 169 -0.68 10.68 9.33
N GLU A 170 -1.04 11.40 10.40
CA GLU A 170 -2.17 11.06 11.27
C GLU A 170 -3.55 11.00 10.61
N HIS A 171 -3.67 11.52 9.38
CA HIS A 171 -4.87 11.41 8.56
C HIS A 171 -5.01 10.05 7.84
N PHE A 172 -3.97 9.22 7.81
CA PHE A 172 -4.02 7.85 7.26
C PHE A 172 -4.52 6.85 8.29
N GLU A 173 -5.16 5.78 7.82
CA GLU A 173 -5.64 4.71 8.71
C GLU A 173 -4.49 3.88 9.29
N SER A 174 -4.61 3.49 10.57
CA SER A 174 -3.60 2.68 11.26
C SER A 174 -3.47 1.27 10.69
N ALA A 175 -2.23 0.78 10.58
CA ALA A 175 -1.92 -0.58 10.18
C ALA A 175 -2.44 -1.65 11.16
N LEU A 176 -2.70 -1.31 12.42
CA LEU A 176 -3.24 -2.24 13.42
C LEU A 176 -4.77 -2.33 13.38
N THR A 177 -5.44 -1.20 13.22
CA THR A 177 -6.90 -1.12 13.41
C THR A 177 -7.68 -1.06 12.10
N SER A 178 -7.04 -0.69 10.99
CA SER A 178 -7.71 -0.59 9.70
C SER A 178 -8.16 -1.94 9.16
N LYS A 179 -9.29 -1.92 8.47
CA LYS A 179 -9.81 -3.08 7.76
C LYS A 179 -8.81 -3.56 6.71
N ILE A 180 -8.76 -4.87 6.51
CA ILE A 180 -7.92 -5.49 5.47
C ILE A 180 -8.49 -5.15 4.09
N ASN A 181 -7.64 -4.66 3.20
CA ASN A 181 -7.96 -4.27 1.85
C ASN A 181 -8.17 -5.50 0.95
N HIS A 182 -9.30 -6.18 1.14
CA HIS A 182 -9.71 -7.35 0.38
C HIS A 182 -11.11 -7.16 -0.21
N TYR A 183 -11.36 -7.81 -1.34
CA TYR A 183 -12.68 -7.78 -1.98
C TYR A 183 -13.76 -8.38 -1.09
N ALA A 184 -14.97 -7.84 -1.19
CA ALA A 184 -16.12 -8.42 -0.51
C ALA A 184 -16.45 -9.81 -1.09
N PRO A 185 -16.97 -10.76 -0.30
CA PRO A 185 -17.32 -12.11 -0.80
C PRO A 185 -18.31 -12.11 -1.97
N ASN A 186 -19.16 -11.08 -2.07
CA ASN A 186 -20.13 -10.89 -3.14
C ASN A 186 -19.61 -10.03 -4.31
N HIS A 187 -18.29 -9.89 -4.47
CA HIS A 187 -17.65 -9.07 -5.51
C HIS A 187 -18.20 -9.36 -6.93
N SER A 188 -18.38 -10.64 -7.28
CA SER A 188 -18.95 -11.05 -8.57
C SER A 188 -20.40 -10.55 -8.76
N ASN A 189 -21.21 -10.52 -7.70
CA ASN A 189 -22.59 -10.03 -7.75
C ASN A 189 -22.63 -8.51 -7.93
N ILE A 190 -21.72 -7.79 -7.25
CA ILE A 190 -21.60 -6.33 -7.37
C ILE A 190 -21.24 -5.97 -8.82
N ARG A 191 -20.26 -6.67 -9.39
CA ARG A 191 -19.85 -6.50 -10.79
C ARG A 191 -21.00 -6.78 -11.75
N ALA A 192 -21.72 -7.89 -11.59
CA ALA A 192 -22.86 -8.23 -12.44
C ALA A 192 -23.95 -7.13 -12.40
N ARG A 193 -24.25 -6.61 -11.21
CA ARG A 193 -25.18 -5.49 -11.03
C ARG A 193 -24.70 -4.22 -11.73
N LEU A 194 -23.40 -3.90 -11.65
CA LEU A 194 -22.84 -2.73 -12.35
C LEU A 194 -23.00 -2.85 -13.86
N ILE A 195 -22.71 -4.02 -14.43
CA ILE A 195 -22.87 -4.27 -15.88
C ILE A 195 -24.33 -4.10 -16.28
N GLN A 196 -25.27 -4.65 -15.50
CA GLN A 196 -26.70 -4.48 -15.76
C GLN A 196 -27.13 -3.00 -15.70
N LYS A 197 -26.61 -2.24 -14.73
CA LYS A 197 -26.97 -0.84 -14.50
C LYS A 197 -26.37 0.11 -15.54
N ARG A 198 -25.11 -0.12 -15.96
CA ARG A 198 -24.31 0.83 -16.75
C ARG A 198 -24.06 0.37 -18.18
N GLY A 199 -24.44 -0.86 -18.52
CA GLY A 199 -24.14 -1.49 -19.80
C GLY A 199 -22.78 -2.18 -19.82
N ASN A 200 -22.50 -2.90 -20.91
CA ASN A 200 -21.29 -3.67 -21.11
C ASN A 200 -20.24 -2.94 -21.96
N LYS A 201 -19.94 -1.69 -21.60
CA LYS A 201 -18.88 -0.89 -22.23
C LYS A 201 -17.88 -0.43 -21.18
N CYS A 202 -16.61 -0.32 -21.58
CA CYS A 202 -15.59 0.35 -20.78
C CYS A 202 -16.01 1.79 -20.52
N GLN A 203 -15.92 2.26 -19.28
CA GLN A 203 -16.30 3.63 -18.92
C GLN A 203 -15.24 4.68 -19.29
N ARG A 204 -14.05 4.26 -19.73
CA ARG A 204 -13.00 5.15 -20.24
C ARG A 204 -12.94 5.20 -21.75
N CYS A 205 -12.62 4.09 -22.39
CA CYS A 205 -12.46 4.04 -23.85
C CYS A 205 -13.76 3.75 -24.61
N LEU A 206 -14.88 3.52 -23.91
CA LEU A 206 -16.20 3.23 -24.48
C LEU A 206 -16.30 1.94 -25.33
N ILE A 207 -15.21 1.18 -25.44
CA ILE A 207 -15.16 -0.10 -26.14
C ILE A 207 -16.01 -1.14 -25.41
N LYS A 208 -16.85 -1.84 -26.17
CA LYS A 208 -17.52 -3.05 -25.72
C LYS A 208 -16.57 -4.24 -25.92
N PRO A 209 -16.14 -4.93 -24.87
CA PRO A 209 -15.36 -6.15 -25.03
C PRO A 209 -16.18 -7.27 -25.70
N ALA A 210 -15.47 -8.25 -26.28
CA ALA A 210 -16.11 -9.39 -26.93
C ALA A 210 -16.89 -10.25 -25.92
N ASN A 211 -16.34 -10.44 -24.71
CA ASN A 211 -17.02 -11.10 -23.61
C ASN A 211 -17.27 -10.12 -22.48
N ASP A 212 -18.45 -10.19 -21.86
CA ASP A 212 -18.75 -9.40 -20.67
C ASP A 212 -17.75 -9.69 -19.54
N CYS A 213 -17.14 -10.89 -19.49
CA CYS A 213 -16.09 -11.27 -18.55
C CYS A 213 -14.82 -10.39 -18.63
N ASP A 214 -14.55 -9.78 -19.78
CA ASP A 214 -13.36 -8.95 -20.00
C ASP A 214 -13.55 -7.50 -19.49
N LEU A 215 -14.72 -7.21 -18.91
CA LEU A 215 -15.01 -5.95 -18.23
C LEU A 215 -14.76 -6.11 -16.73
N HIS A 216 -13.72 -5.49 -16.22
CA HIS A 216 -13.31 -5.58 -14.82
C HIS A 216 -13.93 -4.45 -13.99
N MET A 217 -14.30 -4.77 -12.75
CA MET A 217 -14.70 -3.74 -11.79
C MET A 217 -13.43 -3.17 -11.13
N HIS A 218 -13.23 -1.87 -11.28
CA HIS A 218 -12.12 -1.11 -10.71
C HIS A 218 -12.62 -0.26 -9.54
N HIS A 219 -11.87 -0.26 -8.44
CA HIS A 219 -12.06 0.63 -7.30
C HIS A 219 -11.19 1.86 -7.48
N LYS A 220 -11.80 3.01 -7.74
CA LYS A 220 -11.08 4.26 -8.04
C LYS A 220 -10.13 4.68 -6.93
N ASN A 221 -10.53 4.49 -5.67
CA ASN A 221 -9.71 4.78 -4.50
C ASN A 221 -8.76 3.65 -4.08
N ARG A 222 -8.70 2.55 -4.84
CA ARG A 222 -7.87 1.36 -4.57
C ARG A 222 -8.23 0.62 -3.26
N ILE A 223 -9.34 0.99 -2.61
CA ILE A 223 -9.90 0.32 -1.43
C ILE A 223 -10.94 -0.71 -1.89
N LYS A 224 -10.53 -1.98 -1.97
CA LYS A 224 -11.29 -3.12 -2.48
C LYS A 224 -12.57 -3.46 -1.72
N TYR A 225 -12.68 -3.02 -0.47
CA TYR A 225 -13.90 -3.17 0.32
C TYR A 225 -14.89 -2.00 0.17
N ASP A 226 -14.49 -0.91 -0.48
CA ASP A 226 -15.33 0.26 -0.69
C ASP A 226 -16.17 0.09 -1.96
N ASN A 227 -17.38 -0.45 -1.78
CA ASN A 227 -18.27 -0.78 -2.89
C ASN A 227 -19.36 0.29 -3.13
N HIS A 228 -19.13 1.54 -2.72
CA HIS A 228 -20.01 2.65 -3.09
C HIS A 228 -20.01 2.83 -4.61
N ASP A 229 -21.17 3.08 -5.21
CA ASP A 229 -21.36 3.04 -6.67
C ASP A 229 -20.44 4.06 -7.37
N GLU A 230 -20.27 5.24 -6.78
CA GLU A 230 -19.41 6.33 -7.24
C GLU A 230 -17.92 5.98 -7.28
N ASN A 231 -17.47 5.08 -6.39
CA ASN A 231 -16.10 4.61 -6.30
C ASN A 231 -15.81 3.48 -7.30
N LEU A 232 -16.84 2.85 -7.85
CA LEU A 232 -16.70 1.73 -8.77
C LEU A 232 -16.74 2.20 -10.22
N GLU A 233 -15.93 1.58 -11.06
CA GLU A 233 -15.85 1.83 -12.49
C GLU A 233 -15.70 0.50 -13.25
N LEU A 234 -16.28 0.41 -14.44
CA LEU A 234 -16.14 -0.76 -15.32
C LEU A 234 -15.09 -0.47 -16.40
N LEU A 235 -13.99 -1.22 -16.40
CA LEU A 235 -12.86 -1.07 -17.33
C LEU A 235 -12.69 -2.30 -18.20
N CYS A 236 -12.33 -2.12 -19.47
CA CYS A 236 -11.79 -3.23 -20.24
C CYS A 236 -10.41 -3.63 -19.68
N VAL A 237 -9.95 -4.84 -20.02
CA VAL A 237 -8.63 -5.34 -19.59
C VAL A 237 -7.51 -4.34 -19.87
N ALA A 238 -7.48 -3.69 -21.04
CA ALA A 238 -6.44 -2.73 -21.40
C ALA A 238 -6.41 -1.52 -20.44
N CYS A 239 -7.54 -0.81 -20.30
CA CYS A 239 -7.65 0.32 -19.37
C CYS A 239 -7.47 -0.11 -17.91
N HIS A 240 -7.83 -1.35 -17.56
CA HIS A 240 -7.64 -1.87 -16.22
C HIS A 240 -6.16 -2.15 -15.93
N ILE A 241 -5.40 -2.68 -16.90
CA ILE A 241 -3.96 -2.91 -16.75
C ILE A 241 -3.24 -1.58 -16.53
N GLU A 242 -3.60 -0.51 -17.25
CA GLU A 242 -3.02 0.83 -17.05
C GLU A 242 -3.13 1.36 -15.60
N GLU A 243 -4.05 0.83 -14.78
CA GLU A 243 -4.17 1.19 -13.36
C GLU A 243 -3.25 0.39 -12.43
N HIS A 244 -2.75 -0.77 -12.88
CA HIS A 244 -1.94 -1.72 -12.11
C HIS A 244 -0.51 -1.88 -12.64
N ASP A 245 -0.22 -1.45 -13.87
CA ASP A 245 1.08 -1.65 -14.54
C ASP A 245 2.06 -0.53 -14.19
N HIS A 246 2.65 -0.58 -12.98
CA HIS A 246 3.91 0.07 -12.60
C HIS A 246 4.68 -0.75 -11.57
#